data_AF-A0A6J7VJU0-F1
#
_entry.id   AF-A0A6J7VJU0-F1
#
_cell.length_a   1.000
_cell.length_b   1.000
_cell.length_c   1.000
_cell.angle_alpha   90.00
_cell.angle_beta   90.00
_cell.angle_gamma   90.00
#
_symmetry.space_group_name_H-M   'P 1'
#
loop_
_entity.id
_entity.type
_entity.pdbx_description
1 polymer ?
#
loop_
_entity_poly.entity_id
_entity_poly.type
_entity_poly.pdbx_seq_one_letter_code
_entity_poly.pdbx_strand_id
1 'polypeptide(L)'
;MGDGVTSSYVAGRTLADLISGKESEFTHLPWVNHQSPQWEGEPVRWLAINAGLKVMTWADREERLTHRESLIARAMAPLLGH
;
A
#
# COMPACT_ATOMS: atom_id res chain seq x y z
N MET A 1 6.75 -11.22 -15.56
CA MET A 1 8.19 -11.31 -15.17
C MET A 1 9.00 -10.72 -16.31
N GLY A 2 9.10 -9.39 -16.40
CA GLY A 2 9.75 -8.73 -17.56
C GLY A 2 9.69 -7.22 -17.53
N ASP A 3 8.77 -6.64 -16.76
CA ASP A 3 8.53 -5.18 -16.76
C ASP A 3 9.61 -4.39 -15.99
N GLY A 4 10.36 -5.04 -15.10
CA GLY A 4 11.36 -4.37 -14.25
C GLY A 4 12.57 -3.86 -15.03
N VAL A 5 13.08 -4.64 -15.99
CA VAL A 5 14.23 -4.24 -16.83
C VAL A 5 13.84 -3.11 -17.78
N THR A 6 12.67 -3.18 -18.41
CA THR A 6 12.14 -2.10 -19.25
C THR A 6 11.92 -0.82 -18.44
N SER A 7 11.29 -0.92 -17.26
CA SER A 7 11.05 0.24 -16.38
C SER A 7 12.35 0.88 -15.92
N SER A 8 13.37 0.07 -15.59
CA SER A 8 14.69 0.57 -15.18
C SER A 8 15.42 1.28 -16.34
N TYR A 9 15.32 0.72 -17.56
CA TYR A 9 15.87 1.35 -18.75
C TYR A 9 15.22 2.72 -19.03
N VAL A 10 13.89 2.78 -19.02
CA VAL A 10 13.15 4.03 -19.23
C VAL A 10 13.50 5.06 -18.16
N ALA A 11 13.50 4.68 -16.88
CA ALA A 11 13.85 5.59 -15.78
C ALA A 11 15.29 6.12 -15.90
N GLY A 12 16.26 5.26 -16.22
CA GLY A 12 17.65 5.67 -16.42
C GLY A 12 17.82 6.61 -17.61
N ARG A 13 17.09 6.37 -18.70
CA ARG A 13 17.12 7.24 -19.88
C ARG A 13 16.51 8.60 -19.59
N THR A 14 15.35 8.64 -18.93
CA THR A 14 14.73 9.88 -18.46
C THR A 14 15.70 10.69 -17.60
N LEU A 15 16.40 10.06 -16.64
CA LEU A 15 17.35 10.76 -15.77
C LEU A 15 18.53 11.36 -16.54
N ALA A 16 19.10 10.61 -17.49
CA ALA A 16 20.20 11.10 -18.31
C ALA A 16 19.80 12.31 -19.18
N ASP A 17 18.59 12.29 -19.75
CA ASP A 17 18.06 13.38 -20.57
C ASP A 17 17.81 14.64 -19.70
N LEU A 18 17.24 14.47 -18.50
CA LEU A 18 17.04 15.57 -17.53
C LEU A 18 18.37 16.21 -17.09
N ILE A 19 19.37 15.41 -16.71
CA ILE A 19 20.70 15.92 -16.30
C ILE A 19 21.40 16.65 -17.45
N SER A 20 21.22 16.16 -18.68
CA SER A 20 21.83 16.76 -19.87
C SER A 20 21.05 17.97 -20.41
N GLY A 21 19.91 18.33 -19.81
CA GLY A 21 19.02 19.38 -20.29
C GLY A 21 18.43 19.10 -21.68
N LYS A 22 18.35 17.83 -22.08
CA LYS A 22 17.79 17.42 -23.37
C LYS A 22 16.30 17.18 -23.23
N GLU A 23 15.51 17.85 -24.06
CA GLU A 23 14.08 17.57 -24.17
C GLU A 23 13.87 16.30 -25.00
N SER A 24 13.16 15.32 -24.42
CA SER A 24 12.81 14.05 -25.07
C SER A 24 11.44 13.55 -24.62
N GLU A 25 10.84 12.62 -25.35
CA GLU A 25 9.57 11.98 -24.96
C GLU A 25 9.63 11.39 -23.54
N PHE A 26 10.81 10.96 -23.09
CA PHE A 26 11.04 10.42 -21.76
C PHE A 26 11.01 11.47 -20.64
N THR A 27 11.28 12.73 -20.96
CA THR A 27 11.22 13.84 -19.99
C THR A 27 9.80 14.36 -19.73
N HIS A 28 8.84 13.98 -20.60
CA HIS A 28 7.42 14.34 -20.48
C HIS A 28 6.57 13.26 -19.80
N LEU A 29 7.21 12.20 -19.28
CA LEU A 29 6.51 11.10 -18.63
C LEU A 29 5.87 11.55 -17.31
N PRO A 30 4.71 11.00 -16.93
CA PRO A 30 3.86 11.53 -15.85
C PRO A 30 4.48 11.47 -14.45
N TRP A 31 5.56 10.71 -14.27
CA TRP A 31 6.31 10.64 -13.02
C TRP A 31 7.45 11.68 -12.93
N VAL A 32 7.83 12.31 -14.04
CA VAL A 32 8.85 13.37 -14.03
C VAL A 32 8.30 14.57 -13.29
N ASN A 33 9.05 15.07 -12.30
CA ASN A 33 8.61 16.13 -11.39
C ASN A 33 7.31 15.82 -10.62
N HIS A 34 6.91 14.55 -10.53
CA HIS A 34 5.73 14.16 -9.78
C HIS A 34 6.00 14.28 -8.28
N GLN A 35 5.19 15.09 -7.60
CA GLN A 35 5.20 15.16 -6.15
C GLN A 35 4.36 14.00 -5.60
N SER A 36 5.03 13.01 -5.01
CA SER A 36 4.32 11.93 -4.33
C SER A 36 3.49 12.51 -3.18
N PRO A 37 2.25 12.02 -2.97
CA PRO A 37 1.43 12.45 -1.86
C PRO A 37 2.13 12.12 -0.53
N GLN A 38 1.82 12.90 0.50
CA GLN A 38 2.17 12.54 1.86
C GLN A 38 1.32 11.33 2.26
N TRP A 39 1.89 10.14 2.08
CA TRP A 39 1.32 8.91 2.62
C TRP A 39 1.19 9.05 4.14
N GLU A 40 0.16 8.45 4.73
CA GLU A 40 -0.12 8.50 6.17
C GLU A 40 1.16 8.44 7.00
N GLY A 41 1.34 9.44 7.87
CA GLY A 41 2.55 9.56 8.67
C GLY A 41 2.82 8.30 9.50
N GLU A 42 4.02 7.75 9.35
CA GLU A 42 4.55 6.77 10.31
C GLU A 42 4.69 7.49 11.66
N PRO A 43 4.02 7.04 12.75
CA PRO A 43 3.76 5.65 13.16
C PRO A 43 2.32 5.13 12.98
N VAL A 44 1.37 5.93 12.47
CA VAL A 44 -0.07 5.56 12.46
C VAL A 44 -0.35 4.36 11.56
N ARG A 45 0.17 4.36 10.33
CA ARG A 45 0.06 3.23 9.39
C ARG A 45 0.58 1.92 9.99
N TRP A 46 1.73 1.98 10.65
CA TRP A 46 2.31 0.82 11.34
C TRP A 46 1.42 0.36 12.49
N LEU A 47 0.94 1.28 13.32
CA LEU A 47 0.10 0.97 14.46
C LEU A 47 -1.23 0.33 14.03
N ALA A 48 -1.86 0.87 12.98
CA ALA A 48 -3.10 0.36 12.43
C ALA A 48 -2.96 -1.09 11.95
N ILE A 49 -1.93 -1.39 11.15
CA ILE A 49 -1.67 -2.75 10.65
C ILE A 49 -1.42 -3.71 11.81
N ASN A 50 -0.55 -3.34 12.75
CA ASN A 50 -0.20 -4.22 13.88
C ASN A 50 -1.37 -4.41 14.86
N ALA A 51 -2.17 -3.38 15.09
CA ALA A 51 -3.36 -3.48 15.93
C ALA A 51 -4.42 -4.38 15.29
N GLY A 52 -4.68 -4.24 13.98
CA GLY A 52 -5.59 -5.11 13.25
C GLY A 52 -5.18 -6.57 13.32
N LEU A 53 -3.91 -6.87 13.07
CA LEU A 53 -3.37 -8.24 13.18
C LEU A 53 -3.51 -8.81 14.59
N LYS A 54 -3.22 -8.00 15.63
CA LYS A 54 -3.34 -8.43 17.04
C LYS A 54 -4.78 -8.69 17.43
N VAL A 55 -5.72 -7.82 17.02
CA VAL A 55 -7.16 -7.99 17.30
C VAL A 55 -7.68 -9.27 16.67
N MET A 56 -7.35 -9.55 15.41
CA MET A 56 -7.74 -10.80 14.75
C MET A 56 -7.15 -12.03 15.44
N THR A 57 -5.86 -11.99 15.77
CA THR A 57 -5.19 -13.11 16.46
C THR A 57 -5.79 -13.38 17.85
N TRP A 58 -6.24 -12.32 18.54
CA TRP A 58 -6.89 -12.44 19.85
C TRP A 58 -8.30 -13.02 19.71
N ALA A 59 -9.08 -12.53 18.74
CA ALA A 59 -10.41 -13.03 18.44
C ALA A 59 -10.40 -14.53 18.07
N ASP A 60 -9.46 -14.99 17.23
CA ASP A 60 -9.31 -16.41 16.89
C ASP A 60 -8.98 -17.27 18.12
N ARG A 61 -8.24 -16.71 19.09
CA ARG A 61 -7.87 -17.40 20.32
C ARG A 61 -9.05 -17.49 21.30
N GLU A 62 -9.86 -16.44 21.40
CA GLU A 62 -11.10 -16.44 22.18
C GLU A 62 -12.15 -17.38 21.57
N GLU A 63 -12.33 -17.36 20.25
CA GLU A 63 -13.31 -18.21 19.57
C GLU A 63 -12.98 -19.70 19.74
N ARG A 64 -11.69 -20.05 19.65
CA ARG A 64 -11.21 -21.43 19.89
C ARG A 64 -11.45 -21.92 21.32
N LEU A 65 -11.38 -21.02 22.31
CA LEU A 65 -11.57 -21.36 23.72
C LEU A 65 -13.05 -21.37 24.15
N THR A 66 -13.87 -20.52 23.52
CA THR A 66 -15.23 -20.23 24.03
C THR A 66 -16.36 -20.71 23.11
N HIS A 67 -16.08 -21.17 21.88
CA HIS A 67 -17.07 -21.68 20.92
C HIS A 67 -18.28 -20.73 20.68
N ARG A 68 -18.11 -19.43 20.93
CA ARG A 68 -19.12 -18.39 20.72
C ARG A 68 -18.63 -17.47 19.61
N GLU A 69 -19.49 -17.25 18.62
CA GLU A 69 -19.21 -16.41 17.45
C GLU A 69 -18.63 -15.05 17.84
N SER A 70 -17.51 -14.74 17.18
CA SER A 70 -16.69 -13.55 17.36
C SER A 70 -17.51 -12.25 17.47
N LEU A 71 -17.19 -11.41 18.45
CA LEU A 71 -17.73 -10.04 18.59
C LEU A 71 -17.45 -9.19 17.33
N ILE A 72 -16.43 -9.56 16.55
CA ILE A 72 -16.11 -8.95 15.25
C ILE A 72 -17.18 -9.29 14.21
N ALA A 73 -17.74 -10.51 14.22
CA ALA A 73 -18.85 -10.90 13.34
C ALA A 73 -20.12 -10.08 13.65
N ARG A 74 -20.42 -9.84 14.95
CA ARG A 74 -21.53 -8.94 15.35
C ARG A 74 -21.28 -7.48 15.00
N ALA A 75 -20.03 -7.01 15.02
CA ALA A 75 -19.67 -5.64 14.64
C ALA A 75 -19.64 -5.44 13.11
N MET A 76 -19.32 -6.48 12.33
CA MET A 76 -19.32 -6.50 10.86
C MET A 76 -20.68 -6.87 10.26
N ALA A 77 -21.62 -7.40 11.06
CA ALA A 77 -22.98 -7.73 10.65
C ALA A 77 -23.72 -6.60 9.89
N PRO A 78 -23.63 -5.31 10.28
CA PRO A 78 -24.25 -4.23 9.50
C PRO A 78 -23.53 -3.91 8.17
N LEU A 79 -22.30 -4.37 7.96
CA LEU A 79 -21.55 -4.15 6.71
C LEU A 79 -21.73 -5.28 5.70
N LEU A 80 -22.17 -6.46 6.14
CA LEU A 80 -22.40 -7.66 5.31
C LEU A 80 -23.87 -7.84 4.89
N GLY A 81 -24.75 -6.88 5.21
CA GLY A 81 -26.18 -6.96 4.91
C GLY A 81 -26.56 -6.39 3.55
N HIS A 82 -26.48 -7.21 2.49
CA HIS A 82 -27.62 -7.63 1.66
C HIS A 82 -27.22 -8.76 0.69
#